data_AF-A0A3A9JH91-F1
#
_entry.id   AF-A0A3A9JH91-F1
#
_cell.length_a   1.000
_cell.length_b   1.000
_cell.length_c   1.000
_cell.angle_alpha   90.00
_cell.angle_beta   90.00
_cell.angle_gamma   90.00
#
_symmetry.space_group_name_H-M   'P 1'
#
loop_
_entity.id
_entity.type
_entity.pdbx_description
1 polymer ?
#
loop_
_entity_poly.entity_id
_entity_poly.type
_entity_poly.pdbx_seq_one_letter_code
_entity_poly.pdbx_strand_id
1 'polypeptide(L)'
;MGLMACLALLAGTGPSVAQNLVQGRPAARQAAPADTAGFRAPQLDATMATIAFHRLNGSTPDFNRQAETSQAYRSATAFDRDQVRARERSRLEAQFRAFDLSRDYLVRVSTTLNQYDLARRGYAIPFNEASYVTFYDNTTGRQLGVQIRNVDALNFISIPDVANARDFAQRNNLNMQSDIASSIVLEAVIRLAETGSAEQNSGNPLLIRADAVAARVMTNNGRDARVIHAFSVAPPASASSRLVERPLKAADVQGLRLGMARAEAEALAAAAYPDGGKRQADGATAYFEGLAQGAEPLCGVERDRGSPVQRADGSPVFFSVPDRSAACLALQMDDAKLARIVSGQRLDTATRDEVRAALEEKYGPPSLVQEGGTFLTWQGPDPAIPNSPAVQINARMQEAGTGNLRSVLLGIEVRSARAVGPVAAPARPGGPRL
;
A
#
# COMPACT_ATOMS: atom_id res chain seq x y z
N MET A 1 -42.54 30.17 -57.51
CA MET A 1 -41.41 31.11 -57.73
C MET A 1 -40.17 30.36 -57.25
N GLY A 2 -39.17 29.98 -58.03
CA GLY A 2 -38.74 30.32 -59.39
C GLY A 2 -37.22 30.16 -59.39
N LEU A 3 -36.69 29.41 -60.36
CA LEU A 3 -35.28 29.08 -60.61
C LEU A 3 -34.27 30.21 -60.33
N MET A 4 -33.03 29.87 -59.93
CA MET A 4 -31.86 29.96 -60.84
C MET A 4 -30.58 29.38 -60.25
N ALA A 5 -29.98 28.49 -61.05
CA ALA A 5 -28.61 28.03 -60.95
C ALA A 5 -27.64 29.09 -61.48
N CYS A 6 -26.39 29.09 -61.00
CA CYS A 6 -25.27 29.52 -61.82
C CYS A 6 -24.00 28.72 -61.46
N LEU A 7 -23.52 28.03 -62.48
CA LEU A 7 -22.32 27.20 -62.54
C LEU A 7 -21.18 28.11 -63.04
N ALA A 8 -19.98 28.02 -62.45
CA ALA A 8 -18.76 28.45 -63.12
C ALA A 8 -17.56 27.61 -62.63
N LEU A 9 -17.13 26.68 -63.49
CA LEU A 9 -15.80 26.08 -63.47
C LEU A 9 -14.76 27.14 -63.86
N LEU A 10 -13.60 27.12 -63.20
CA LEU A 10 -12.33 27.47 -63.83
C LEU A 10 -11.24 26.52 -63.33
N ALA A 11 -10.72 25.74 -64.26
CA ALA A 11 -9.54 24.90 -64.12
C ALA A 11 -8.29 25.79 -64.19
N GLY A 12 -7.30 25.47 -63.35
CA GLY A 12 -5.95 26.02 -63.42
C GLY A 12 -4.95 24.94 -63.03
N THR A 13 -4.36 24.29 -64.02
CA THR A 13 -3.24 23.34 -63.91
C THR A 13 -1.91 24.11 -64.00
N GLY A 14 -0.94 23.75 -63.16
CA GLY A 14 0.45 24.24 -63.29
C GLY A 14 1.34 23.87 -62.09
N PRO A 15 2.67 23.67 -62.27
CA PRO A 15 3.36 22.50 -61.72
C PRO A 15 4.35 22.79 -60.57
N SER A 16 4.59 21.74 -59.77
CA SER A 16 5.87 21.28 -59.23
C SER A 16 6.91 22.29 -58.73
N VAL A 17 7.11 22.38 -57.41
CA VAL A 17 8.47 22.35 -56.82
C VAL A 17 8.43 21.59 -55.49
N ALA A 18 9.21 20.52 -55.44
CA ALA A 18 9.46 19.70 -54.27
C ALA A 18 10.15 20.50 -53.15
N GLN A 19 9.64 20.39 -51.92
CA GLN A 19 10.44 20.51 -50.71
C GLN A 19 10.26 19.24 -49.90
N ASN A 20 11.17 18.30 -50.14
CA ASN A 20 11.45 17.17 -49.26
C ASN A 20 11.96 17.71 -47.91
N LEU A 21 11.04 18.03 -47.00
CA LEU A 21 11.35 18.06 -45.58
C LEU A 21 11.23 16.63 -45.06
N VAL A 22 12.37 15.98 -45.03
CA VAL A 22 12.62 14.73 -44.31
C VAL A 22 12.30 14.96 -42.83
N GLN A 23 11.04 14.78 -42.46
CA GLN A 23 10.65 14.54 -41.09
C GLN A 23 11.06 13.10 -40.77
N GLY A 24 12.24 12.95 -40.17
CA GLY A 24 12.67 11.69 -39.58
C GLY A 24 11.65 11.28 -38.51
N ARG A 25 10.72 10.39 -38.89
CA ARG A 25 9.98 9.59 -37.90
C ARG A 25 11.03 8.88 -37.06
N PRO A 26 11.13 9.15 -35.75
CA PRO A 26 11.95 8.30 -34.89
C PRO A 26 11.40 6.88 -35.05
N ALA A 27 12.28 5.95 -35.42
CA ALA A 27 11.93 4.55 -35.50
C ALA A 27 11.26 4.17 -34.19
N ALA A 28 9.96 3.87 -34.25
CA ALA A 28 9.21 3.33 -33.13
C ALA A 28 9.95 2.08 -32.70
N ARG A 29 10.68 2.17 -31.57
CA ARG A 29 11.33 1.04 -30.92
C ARG A 29 10.20 0.09 -30.58
N GLN A 30 9.98 -0.92 -31.43
CA GLN A 30 9.04 -1.99 -31.15
C GLN A 30 9.49 -2.59 -29.82
N ALA A 31 8.67 -2.40 -28.79
CA ALA A 31 8.87 -3.05 -27.51
C ALA A 31 8.96 -4.55 -27.84
N ALA A 32 10.09 -5.16 -27.51
CA ALA A 32 10.27 -6.60 -27.66
C ALA A 32 9.07 -7.31 -27.03
N PRO A 33 8.56 -8.41 -27.64
CA PRO A 33 7.46 -9.18 -27.06
C PRO A 33 7.79 -9.46 -25.60
N ALA A 34 6.95 -8.94 -24.69
CA ALA A 34 7.17 -9.04 -23.26
C ALA A 34 7.35 -10.51 -22.91
N ASP A 35 8.55 -10.87 -22.44
CA ASP A 35 8.95 -12.24 -22.20
C ASP A 35 7.99 -12.88 -21.17
N THR A 36 7.17 -13.80 -21.65
CA THR A 36 6.17 -14.49 -20.81
C THR A 36 6.81 -15.55 -19.91
N ALA A 37 8.10 -15.86 -20.09
CA ALA A 37 8.81 -16.86 -19.30
C ALA A 37 8.86 -16.49 -17.80
N GLY A 38 9.00 -15.20 -17.48
CA GLY A 38 9.10 -14.72 -16.10
C GLY A 38 7.82 -14.83 -15.26
N PHE A 39 6.66 -15.10 -15.87
CA PHE A 39 5.35 -15.13 -15.19
C PHE A 39 4.77 -16.55 -15.04
N ARG A 40 5.61 -17.59 -15.11
CA ARG A 40 5.23 -19.00 -14.94
C ARG A 40 5.28 -19.46 -13.46
N ALA A 41 4.84 -18.61 -12.54
CA ALA A 41 4.75 -18.93 -11.12
C ALA A 41 3.34 -19.48 -10.78
N PRO A 42 3.21 -20.43 -9.83
CA PRO A 42 1.90 -20.86 -9.34
C PRO A 42 1.16 -19.66 -8.72
N GLN A 43 -0.13 -19.53 -9.02
CA GLN A 43 -0.95 -18.50 -8.41
C GLN A 43 -1.08 -18.77 -6.90
N LEU A 44 -0.77 -17.78 -6.09
CA LEU A 44 -0.98 -17.84 -4.65
C LEU A 44 -2.49 -17.80 -4.38
N ASP A 45 -3.02 -18.86 -3.79
CA ASP A 45 -4.41 -18.93 -3.33
C ASP A 45 -4.50 -18.81 -1.80
N ALA A 46 -5.73 -18.84 -1.27
CA ALA A 46 -5.98 -18.70 0.15
C ALA A 46 -5.36 -19.85 0.98
N THR A 47 -5.37 -21.08 0.47
CA THR A 47 -4.77 -22.23 1.17
C THR A 47 -3.24 -22.07 1.25
N MET A 48 -2.62 -21.67 0.15
CA MET A 48 -1.19 -21.40 0.07
C MET A 48 -0.78 -20.22 0.95
N ALA A 49 -1.57 -19.15 1.01
CA ALA A 49 -1.35 -18.04 1.93
C ALA A 49 -1.43 -18.48 3.40
N THR A 50 -2.43 -19.29 3.77
CA THR A 50 -2.53 -19.84 5.15
C THR A 50 -1.32 -20.71 5.49
N ILE A 51 -0.91 -21.60 4.60
CA ILE A 51 0.29 -22.43 4.78
C ILE A 51 1.54 -21.54 4.94
N ALA A 52 1.71 -20.55 4.07
CA ALA A 52 2.83 -19.62 4.13
C ALA A 52 2.91 -18.88 5.48
N PHE A 53 1.79 -18.32 5.94
CA PHE A 53 1.72 -17.65 7.24
C PHE A 53 2.18 -18.57 8.38
N HIS A 54 1.63 -19.79 8.44
CA HIS A 54 1.98 -20.75 9.49
C HIS A 54 3.45 -21.18 9.43
N ARG A 55 3.99 -21.45 8.22
CA ARG A 55 5.40 -21.82 8.01
C ARG A 55 6.35 -20.70 8.42
N LEU A 56 6.07 -19.46 8.02
CA LEU A 56 6.88 -18.29 8.38
C LEU A 56 6.82 -17.99 9.88
N ASN A 57 5.69 -18.27 10.53
CA ASN A 57 5.50 -18.07 11.98
C ASN A 57 5.93 -19.28 12.84
N GLY A 58 6.49 -20.34 12.25
CA GLY A 58 6.90 -21.54 12.99
C GLY A 58 5.74 -22.30 13.65
N SER A 59 4.51 -22.15 13.12
CA SER A 59 3.29 -22.75 13.67
C SER A 59 2.67 -23.74 12.68
N THR A 60 1.66 -24.50 13.12
CA THR A 60 0.96 -25.48 12.28
C THR A 60 -0.52 -25.11 12.16
N PRO A 61 -1.15 -25.18 10.96
CA PRO A 61 -2.59 -25.01 10.81
C PRO A 61 -3.38 -26.12 11.52
N ASP A 62 -4.62 -25.82 11.93
CA ASP A 62 -5.55 -26.86 12.39
C ASP A 62 -6.09 -27.65 11.18
N PHE A 63 -5.34 -28.67 10.77
CA PHE A 63 -5.68 -29.48 9.59
C PHE A 63 -6.99 -30.24 9.73
N ASN A 64 -7.43 -30.57 10.95
CA ASN A 64 -8.72 -31.23 11.15
C ASN A 64 -9.85 -30.27 10.80
N ARG A 65 -9.81 -29.05 11.34
CA ARG A 65 -10.80 -28.02 11.03
C ARG A 65 -10.77 -27.62 9.55
N GLN A 66 -9.59 -27.51 8.95
CA GLN A 66 -9.47 -27.24 7.51
C GLN A 66 -10.02 -28.38 6.64
N ALA A 67 -9.83 -29.64 7.04
CA ALA A 67 -10.41 -30.78 6.33
C ALA A 67 -11.94 -30.74 6.39
N GLU A 68 -12.52 -30.33 7.51
CA GLU A 68 -13.97 -30.19 7.70
C GLU A 68 -14.58 -29.03 6.90
N THR A 69 -13.80 -27.98 6.59
CA THR A 69 -14.26 -26.90 5.70
C THR A 69 -14.05 -27.22 4.21
N SER A 70 -13.40 -28.33 3.85
CA SER A 70 -13.20 -28.72 2.45
C SER A 70 -14.52 -29.03 1.74
N GLN A 71 -14.58 -28.79 0.42
CA GLN A 71 -15.76 -29.15 -0.37
C GLN A 71 -16.00 -30.66 -0.37
N ALA A 72 -14.92 -31.46 -0.42
CA ALA A 72 -14.99 -32.92 -0.40
C ALA A 72 -15.71 -33.42 0.86
N TYR A 73 -15.32 -32.93 2.06
CA TYR A 73 -15.97 -33.28 3.31
C TYR A 73 -17.42 -32.81 3.36
N ARG A 74 -17.70 -31.57 2.93
CA ARG A 74 -19.07 -31.02 2.89
C ARG A 74 -20.00 -31.81 1.96
N SER A 75 -19.49 -32.35 0.87
CA SER A 75 -20.24 -33.19 -0.08
C SER A 75 -20.32 -34.68 0.32
N ALA A 76 -19.56 -35.13 1.31
CA ALA A 76 -19.51 -36.52 1.71
C ALA A 76 -20.78 -36.95 2.47
N THR A 77 -21.21 -38.20 2.25
CA THR A 77 -22.30 -38.80 3.02
C THR A 77 -21.88 -39.01 4.47
N ALA A 78 -22.84 -39.19 5.37
CA ALA A 78 -22.54 -39.45 6.78
C ALA A 78 -21.63 -40.68 6.99
N PHE A 79 -21.73 -41.70 6.13
CA PHE A 79 -20.92 -42.92 6.20
C PHE A 79 -19.47 -42.70 5.76
N ASP A 80 -19.24 -41.81 4.79
CA ASP A 80 -17.91 -41.57 4.21
C ASP A 80 -17.13 -40.43 4.89
N ARG A 81 -17.79 -39.63 5.74
CA ARG A 81 -17.24 -38.39 6.31
C ARG A 81 -15.90 -38.59 7.01
N ASP A 82 -15.76 -39.60 7.84
CA ASP A 82 -14.50 -39.84 8.57
C ASP A 82 -13.35 -40.21 7.64
N GLN A 83 -13.61 -41.06 6.64
CA GLN A 83 -12.61 -41.43 5.65
C GLN A 83 -12.21 -40.22 4.77
N VAL A 84 -13.18 -39.41 4.35
CA VAL A 84 -12.91 -38.18 3.58
C VAL A 84 -12.13 -37.17 4.41
N ARG A 85 -12.50 -36.97 5.68
CA ARG A 85 -11.77 -36.09 6.62
C ARG A 85 -10.31 -36.53 6.77
N ALA A 86 -10.06 -37.82 7.01
CA ALA A 86 -8.71 -38.36 7.16
C ALA A 86 -7.86 -38.15 5.89
N ARG A 87 -8.46 -38.36 4.71
CA ARG A 87 -7.82 -38.14 3.41
C ARG A 87 -7.48 -36.67 3.17
N GLU A 88 -8.42 -35.77 3.42
CA GLU A 88 -8.22 -34.33 3.25
C GLU A 88 -7.18 -33.79 4.24
N ARG A 89 -7.22 -34.24 5.49
CA ARG A 89 -6.17 -33.92 6.48
C ARG A 89 -4.79 -34.35 5.98
N SER A 90 -4.64 -35.60 5.52
CA SER A 90 -3.36 -36.11 5.00
C SER A 90 -2.88 -35.31 3.79
N ARG A 91 -3.79 -34.93 2.89
CA ARG A 91 -3.51 -34.07 1.73
C ARG A 91 -3.00 -32.70 2.16
N LEU A 92 -3.66 -32.05 3.12
CA LEU A 92 -3.29 -30.73 3.64
C LEU A 92 -1.94 -30.76 4.38
N GLU A 93 -1.70 -31.79 5.20
CA GLU A 93 -0.41 -32.02 5.86
C GLU A 93 0.72 -32.22 4.83
N ALA A 94 0.48 -32.99 3.77
CA ALA A 94 1.44 -33.17 2.69
C ALA A 94 1.73 -31.85 1.95
N GLN A 95 0.70 -31.05 1.65
CA GLN A 95 0.86 -29.72 1.06
C GLN A 95 1.67 -28.79 1.97
N PHE A 96 1.37 -28.76 3.27
CA PHE A 96 2.11 -27.94 4.23
C PHE A 96 3.60 -28.32 4.29
N ARG A 97 3.92 -29.63 4.27
CA ARG A 97 5.31 -30.12 4.26
C ARG A 97 6.04 -29.82 2.95
N ALA A 98 5.35 -29.92 1.82
CA ALA A 98 5.91 -29.67 0.49
C ALA A 98 5.98 -28.18 0.11
N PHE A 99 5.38 -27.30 0.92
CA PHE A 99 5.34 -25.88 0.63
C PHE A 99 6.73 -25.22 0.78
N ASP A 100 7.21 -24.66 -0.33
CA ASP A 100 8.53 -24.06 -0.44
C ASP A 100 8.44 -22.52 -0.41
N LEU A 101 8.82 -21.93 0.73
CA LEU A 101 8.83 -20.48 0.92
C LEU A 101 9.81 -19.74 -0.02
N SER A 102 10.81 -20.43 -0.57
CA SER A 102 11.80 -19.83 -1.47
C SER A 102 11.31 -19.72 -2.92
N ARG A 103 10.20 -20.41 -3.24
CA ARG A 103 9.60 -20.39 -4.58
C ARG A 103 8.92 -19.05 -4.84
N ASP A 104 8.91 -18.66 -6.11
CA ASP A 104 8.16 -17.50 -6.57
C ASP A 104 6.69 -17.86 -6.80
N TYR A 105 5.78 -16.95 -6.43
CA TYR A 105 4.34 -17.10 -6.52
C TYR A 105 3.73 -15.93 -7.29
N LEU A 106 2.66 -16.19 -8.04
CA LEU A 106 1.93 -15.14 -8.75
C LEU A 106 0.77 -14.61 -7.90
N VAL A 107 0.69 -13.30 -7.71
CA VAL A 107 -0.50 -12.62 -7.18
C VAL A 107 -1.10 -11.70 -8.24
N ARG A 108 -2.42 -11.55 -8.20
CA ARG A 108 -3.19 -10.70 -9.10
C ARG A 108 -3.95 -9.67 -8.30
N VAL A 109 -3.79 -8.40 -8.64
CA VAL A 109 -4.43 -7.27 -7.96
C VAL A 109 -5.24 -6.49 -8.99
N SER A 110 -6.56 -6.48 -8.82
CA SER A 110 -7.42 -5.58 -9.58
C SER A 110 -7.26 -4.17 -9.01
N THR A 111 -6.85 -3.23 -9.84
CA THR A 111 -6.61 -1.84 -9.44
C THR A 111 -6.92 -0.89 -10.60
N THR A 112 -6.53 0.37 -10.49
CA THR A 112 -6.72 1.38 -11.52
C THR A 112 -5.39 1.96 -11.98
N LEU A 113 -5.40 2.53 -13.17
CA LEU A 113 -4.33 3.34 -13.71
C LEU A 113 -4.83 4.78 -13.78
N ASN A 114 -4.23 5.64 -12.97
CA ASN A 114 -4.62 7.04 -12.88
C ASN A 114 -4.28 7.80 -14.17
N GLN A 115 -4.77 9.05 -14.27
CA GLN A 115 -4.40 9.95 -15.36
C GLN A 115 -2.88 10.20 -15.43
N TYR A 116 -2.44 10.69 -16.59
CA TYR A 116 -1.04 11.06 -16.79
C TYR A 116 -0.66 12.22 -15.87
N ASP A 117 0.30 11.99 -14.99
CA ASP A 117 0.88 13.00 -14.13
C ASP A 117 1.94 13.79 -14.91
N LEU A 118 1.66 15.06 -15.22
CA LEU A 118 2.59 15.94 -15.93
C LEU A 118 3.86 16.28 -15.12
N ALA A 119 3.76 16.30 -13.79
CA ALA A 119 4.90 16.60 -12.92
C ALA A 119 5.85 15.40 -12.82
N ARG A 120 5.30 14.19 -12.67
CA ARG A 120 6.08 12.94 -12.56
C ARG A 120 6.35 12.26 -13.91
N ARG A 121 5.73 12.75 -14.98
CA ARG A 121 5.85 12.29 -16.36
C ARG A 121 5.55 10.78 -16.53
N GLY A 122 4.33 10.37 -16.16
CA GLY A 122 3.91 8.98 -16.26
C GLY A 122 2.53 8.70 -15.67
N TYR A 123 2.17 7.42 -15.57
CA TYR A 123 0.89 6.96 -15.03
C TYR A 123 1.08 6.33 -13.65
N ALA A 124 0.34 6.81 -12.66
CA ALA A 124 0.37 6.24 -11.32
C ALA A 124 -0.59 5.04 -11.20
N ILE A 125 -0.16 4.04 -10.44
CA ILE A 125 -0.97 2.93 -9.98
C ILE A 125 -1.12 3.13 -8.47
N PRO A 126 -2.35 3.26 -7.92
CA PRO A 126 -2.58 3.50 -6.50
C PRO A 126 -2.34 2.22 -5.70
N PHE A 127 -1.07 1.81 -5.65
CA PHE A 127 -0.58 0.63 -4.96
C PHE A 127 0.65 1.07 -4.16
N ASN A 128 0.57 0.96 -2.83
CA ASN A 128 1.60 1.46 -1.92
C ASN A 128 1.81 0.50 -0.74
N GLU A 129 2.61 0.90 0.25
CA GLU A 129 3.00 -0.02 1.33
C GLU A 129 1.82 -0.46 2.19
N ALA A 130 0.76 0.33 2.28
CA ALA A 130 -0.46 -0.04 2.98
C ALA A 130 -1.32 -1.04 2.17
N SER A 131 -1.04 -1.21 0.88
CA SER A 131 -1.80 -2.10 0.00
C SER A 131 -1.39 -3.56 0.24
N TYR A 132 -2.38 -4.44 0.32
CA TYR A 132 -2.15 -5.88 0.42
C TYR A 132 -3.18 -6.65 -0.39
N VAL A 133 -2.79 -7.86 -0.81
CA VAL A 133 -3.69 -8.82 -1.46
C VAL A 133 -4.39 -9.64 -0.39
N THR A 134 -5.70 -9.50 -0.29
CA THR A 134 -6.48 -10.17 0.75
C THR A 134 -6.88 -11.58 0.33
N PHE A 135 -6.63 -12.53 1.22
CA PHE A 135 -7.11 -13.90 1.17
C PHE A 135 -7.99 -14.15 2.39
N TYR A 136 -9.05 -14.92 2.23
CA TYR A 136 -9.94 -15.26 3.32
C TYR A 136 -9.72 -16.70 3.76
N ASP A 137 -9.31 -16.90 5.01
CA ASP A 137 -9.26 -18.23 5.60
C ASP A 137 -10.65 -18.60 6.12
N ASN A 138 -11.37 -19.39 5.31
CA ASN A 138 -12.70 -19.92 5.65
C ASN A 138 -12.73 -20.73 6.96
N THR A 139 -11.58 -21.18 7.47
CA THR A 139 -11.49 -22.05 8.64
C THR A 139 -11.46 -21.25 9.94
N THR A 140 -10.72 -20.15 9.96
CA THR A 140 -10.60 -19.27 11.12
C THR A 140 -11.50 -18.04 11.02
N GLY A 141 -12.07 -17.79 9.84
CA GLY A 141 -12.81 -16.56 9.53
C GLY A 141 -11.92 -15.32 9.45
N ARG A 142 -10.59 -15.48 9.48
CA ARG A 142 -9.63 -14.38 9.48
C ARG A 142 -9.21 -14.04 8.06
N GLN A 143 -8.91 -12.76 7.85
CA GLN A 143 -8.26 -12.30 6.63
C GLN A 143 -6.74 -12.46 6.74
N LEU A 144 -6.13 -12.87 5.65
CA LEU A 144 -4.69 -12.90 5.43
C LEU A 144 -4.36 -11.83 4.37
N GLY A 145 -3.38 -10.98 4.64
CA GLY A 145 -2.96 -9.94 3.70
C GLY A 145 -1.55 -10.21 3.20
N VAL A 146 -1.34 -10.23 1.89
CA VAL A 146 0.02 -10.29 1.31
C VAL A 146 0.45 -8.89 0.91
N GLN A 147 1.38 -8.33 1.68
CA GLN A 147 1.93 -6.98 1.51
C GLN A 147 3.25 -7.05 0.73
N ILE A 148 3.37 -6.27 -0.35
CA ILE A 148 4.59 -6.20 -1.16
C ILE A 148 5.52 -5.12 -0.58
N ARG A 149 6.75 -5.48 -0.23
CA ARG A 149 7.70 -4.56 0.44
C ARG A 149 8.29 -3.51 -0.50
N ASN A 150 8.65 -3.90 -1.72
CA ASN A 150 9.26 -3.04 -2.75
C ASN A 150 8.20 -2.46 -3.70
N VAL A 151 7.10 -1.97 -3.15
CA VAL A 151 5.94 -1.49 -3.91
C VAL A 151 6.25 -0.30 -4.82
N ASP A 152 7.25 0.50 -4.47
CA ASP A 152 7.69 1.65 -5.27
C ASP A 152 8.19 1.26 -6.66
N ALA A 153 8.63 0.01 -6.85
CA ALA A 153 8.99 -0.51 -8.16
C ALA A 153 7.77 -0.80 -9.06
N LEU A 154 6.56 -0.82 -8.49
CA LEU A 154 5.32 -1.26 -9.13
C LEU A 154 4.26 -0.17 -9.26
N ASN A 155 4.46 0.97 -8.62
CA ASN A 155 3.40 1.98 -8.45
C ASN A 155 3.38 3.07 -9.55
N PHE A 156 4.28 3.02 -10.52
CA PHE A 156 4.40 4.08 -11.52
C PHE A 156 4.96 3.61 -12.87
N ILE A 157 4.23 3.89 -13.95
CA ILE A 157 4.67 3.66 -15.33
C ILE A 157 5.29 4.97 -15.85
N SER A 158 6.62 5.04 -15.89
CA SER A 158 7.34 6.22 -16.40
C SER A 158 7.27 6.29 -17.93
N ILE A 159 6.72 7.39 -18.45
CA ILE A 159 6.70 7.72 -19.88
C ILE A 159 7.01 9.22 -20.01
N PRO A 160 8.30 9.60 -20.05
CA PRO A 160 8.75 11.00 -19.95
C PRO A 160 8.15 11.93 -21.00
N ASP A 161 7.97 11.42 -22.21
CA ASP A 161 7.43 12.17 -23.34
C ASP A 161 5.89 12.08 -23.39
N VAL A 162 5.24 13.24 -23.48
CA VAL A 162 3.78 13.37 -23.45
C VAL A 162 3.14 12.78 -24.71
N ALA A 163 3.79 12.89 -25.86
CA ALA A 163 3.30 12.30 -27.10
C ALA A 163 3.30 10.77 -27.00
N ASN A 164 4.41 10.18 -26.54
CA ASN A 164 4.50 8.75 -26.26
C ASN A 164 3.47 8.26 -25.21
N ALA A 165 3.17 9.07 -24.20
CA ALA A 165 2.15 8.74 -23.21
C ALA A 165 0.76 8.70 -23.85
N ARG A 166 0.41 9.68 -24.70
CA ARG A 166 -0.83 9.68 -25.46
C ARG A 166 -0.94 8.46 -26.37
N ASP A 167 0.13 8.10 -27.08
CA ASP A 167 0.17 6.93 -27.94
C ASP A 167 0.05 5.63 -27.14
N PHE A 168 0.65 5.59 -25.95
CA PHE A 168 0.49 4.48 -25.01
C PHE A 168 -0.97 4.32 -24.58
N ALA A 169 -1.64 5.41 -24.21
CA ALA A 169 -3.05 5.39 -23.84
C ALA A 169 -3.95 4.92 -24.99
N GLN A 170 -3.77 5.49 -26.18
CA GLN A 170 -4.57 5.16 -27.36
C GLN A 170 -4.41 3.70 -27.78
N ARG A 171 -3.17 3.19 -27.88
CA ARG A 171 -2.91 1.78 -28.23
C ARG A 171 -3.50 0.80 -27.22
N ASN A 172 -3.59 1.21 -25.96
CA ASN A 172 -4.11 0.38 -24.88
C ASN A 172 -5.60 0.59 -24.61
N ASN A 173 -6.30 1.43 -25.40
CA ASN A 173 -7.69 1.82 -25.18
C ASN A 173 -7.94 2.30 -23.74
N LEU A 174 -6.96 3.01 -23.17
CA LEU A 174 -7.10 3.58 -21.82
C LEU A 174 -7.98 4.82 -21.93
N ASN A 175 -9.06 4.87 -21.16
CA ASN A 175 -9.90 6.05 -21.09
C ASN A 175 -9.16 7.12 -20.29
N MET A 176 -8.43 7.98 -20.99
CA MET A 176 -7.68 9.10 -20.41
C MET A 176 -8.33 10.46 -20.71
N GLN A 177 -9.51 10.45 -21.33
CA GLN A 177 -10.28 11.67 -21.62
C GLN A 177 -11.26 12.03 -20.50
N SER A 178 -11.66 11.05 -19.68
CA SER A 178 -12.45 11.30 -18.48
C SER A 178 -11.58 11.37 -17.24
N ASP A 179 -12.08 12.04 -16.20
CA ASP A 179 -11.56 12.02 -14.82
C ASP A 179 -11.66 10.66 -14.12
N ILE A 180 -11.86 9.60 -14.90
CA ILE A 180 -12.08 8.22 -14.43
C ILE A 180 -10.81 7.42 -14.74
N ALA A 181 -10.21 6.87 -13.69
CA ALA A 181 -9.07 5.99 -13.81
C ALA A 181 -9.43 4.70 -14.57
N SER A 182 -8.51 4.19 -15.40
CA SER A 182 -8.76 2.97 -16.19
C SER A 182 -8.55 1.72 -15.33
N SER A 183 -9.48 0.76 -15.37
CA SER A 183 -9.33 -0.49 -14.61
C SER A 183 -8.25 -1.39 -15.23
N ILE A 184 -7.34 -1.88 -14.40
CA ILE A 184 -6.22 -2.74 -14.79
C ILE A 184 -6.08 -3.92 -13.81
N VAL A 185 -5.32 -4.93 -14.23
CA VAL A 185 -4.84 -5.99 -13.35
C VAL A 185 -3.32 -5.89 -13.24
N LEU A 186 -2.82 -5.72 -12.02
CA LEU A 186 -1.41 -5.84 -11.70
C LEU A 186 -1.13 -7.31 -11.37
N GLU A 187 -0.34 -7.97 -12.21
CA GLU A 187 0.21 -9.28 -11.92
C GLU A 187 1.61 -9.11 -11.35
N ALA A 188 1.85 -9.57 -10.12
CA ALA A 188 3.16 -9.55 -9.50
C ALA A 188 3.61 -10.98 -9.18
N VAL A 189 4.82 -11.32 -9.63
CA VAL A 189 5.54 -12.50 -9.17
C VAL A 189 6.28 -12.09 -7.91
N ILE A 190 5.98 -12.77 -6.81
CA ILE A 190 6.44 -12.42 -5.48
C ILE A 190 7.18 -13.59 -4.84
N ARG A 191 8.13 -13.28 -3.96
CA ARG A 191 8.77 -14.23 -3.06
C ARG A 191 8.38 -13.92 -1.63
N LEU A 192 7.90 -14.92 -0.91
CA LEU A 192 7.44 -14.76 0.47
C LEU A 192 8.64 -14.60 1.41
N ALA A 193 8.62 -13.60 2.27
CA ALA A 193 9.79 -13.22 3.07
C ALA A 193 9.58 -13.42 4.58
N GLU A 194 8.54 -12.81 5.16
CA GLU A 194 8.33 -12.80 6.61
C GLU A 194 6.84 -12.63 6.95
N THR A 195 6.44 -12.94 8.18
CA THR A 195 5.15 -12.47 8.70
C THR A 195 5.27 -11.01 9.14
N GLY A 196 4.26 -10.21 8.82
CA GLY A 196 4.13 -8.88 9.38
C GLY A 196 3.79 -8.93 10.87
N SER A 197 3.95 -7.82 11.57
CA SER A 197 3.36 -7.64 12.88
C SER A 197 1.86 -7.92 12.79
N ALA A 198 1.36 -8.95 13.48
CA ALA A 198 -0.05 -8.94 13.84
C ALA A 198 -0.22 -7.71 14.74
N GLU A 199 -0.72 -6.60 14.20
CA GLU A 199 -1.32 -5.59 15.07
C GLU A 199 -2.42 -6.34 15.83
N GLN A 200 -2.31 -6.39 17.15
CA GLN A 200 -3.18 -7.22 18.00
C GLN A 200 -4.65 -6.78 17.99
N ASN A 201 -5.00 -5.79 17.18
CA ASN A 201 -6.38 -5.39 16.94
C ASN A 201 -7.07 -6.49 16.12
N SER A 202 -8.15 -7.03 16.68
CA SER A 202 -8.91 -8.19 16.18
C SER A 202 -9.52 -8.05 14.77
N GLY A 203 -9.42 -6.87 14.15
CA GLY A 203 -9.94 -6.59 12.82
C GLY A 203 -8.91 -6.60 11.67
N ASN A 204 -7.60 -6.53 11.97
CA ASN A 204 -6.60 -6.40 10.91
C ASN A 204 -6.22 -7.77 10.32
N PRO A 205 -5.95 -7.84 9.00
CA PRO A 205 -5.52 -9.07 8.38
C PRO A 205 -4.18 -9.53 8.95
N LEU A 206 -4.00 -10.84 9.04
CA LEU A 206 -2.72 -11.45 9.32
C LEU A 206 -1.79 -11.22 8.13
N LEU A 207 -0.74 -10.42 8.33
CA LEU A 207 0.12 -9.98 7.23
C LEU A 207 1.22 -10.99 6.94
N ILE A 208 1.43 -11.25 5.65
CA ILE A 208 2.60 -11.88 5.06
C ILE A 208 3.28 -10.81 4.21
N ARG A 209 4.58 -10.61 4.41
CA ARG A 209 5.37 -9.70 3.59
C ARG A 209 6.10 -10.46 2.51
N ALA A 210 6.09 -9.91 1.31
CA ALA A 210 6.69 -10.50 0.14
C ALA A 210 7.46 -9.46 -0.68
N ASP A 211 8.45 -9.94 -1.41
CA ASP A 211 9.21 -9.13 -2.37
C ASP A 211 8.68 -9.39 -3.76
N ALA A 212 8.35 -8.34 -4.50
CA ALA A 212 8.14 -8.47 -5.93
C ALA A 212 9.47 -8.78 -6.62
N VAL A 213 9.44 -9.80 -7.47
CA VAL A 213 10.55 -10.27 -8.30
C VAL A 213 10.34 -9.86 -9.76
N ALA A 214 9.07 -9.82 -10.19
CA ALA A 214 8.66 -9.29 -11.49
C ALA A 214 7.22 -8.78 -11.38
N ALA A 215 6.83 -7.84 -12.23
CA ALA A 215 5.43 -7.44 -12.31
C ALA A 215 5.05 -6.96 -13.71
N ARG A 216 3.76 -7.05 -14.03
CA ARG A 216 3.21 -6.54 -15.28
C ARG A 216 1.80 -6.03 -15.07
N VAL A 217 1.45 -5.03 -15.88
CA VAL A 217 0.12 -4.46 -15.93
C VAL A 217 -0.62 -5.04 -17.11
N MET A 218 -1.86 -5.46 -16.88
CA MET A 218 -2.75 -5.98 -17.91
C MET A 218 -4.04 -5.15 -17.97
N THR A 219 -4.65 -5.08 -19.15
CA THR A 219 -6.01 -4.54 -19.29
C THR A 219 -7.03 -5.43 -18.58
N ASN A 220 -7.99 -4.86 -17.85
CA ASN A 220 -9.04 -5.62 -17.17
C ASN A 220 -10.23 -5.99 -18.09
N ASN A 221 -9.95 -6.52 -19.29
CA ASN A 221 -10.97 -6.83 -20.31
C ASN A 221 -11.34 -8.32 -20.34
N GLY A 222 -11.27 -9.01 -19.20
CA GLY A 222 -11.61 -10.43 -19.08
C GLY A 222 -10.76 -11.32 -19.99
N ARG A 223 -11.40 -11.96 -20.99
CA ARG A 223 -10.73 -12.87 -21.93
C ARG A 223 -9.70 -12.20 -22.84
N ASP A 224 -9.83 -10.88 -23.04
CA ASP A 224 -8.94 -10.07 -23.88
C ASP A 224 -7.86 -9.34 -23.07
N ALA A 225 -7.56 -9.83 -21.87
CA ALA A 225 -6.53 -9.26 -21.02
C ALA A 225 -5.16 -9.33 -21.73
N ARG A 226 -4.61 -8.16 -22.09
CA ARG A 226 -3.29 -8.03 -22.70
C ARG A 226 -2.34 -7.32 -21.76
N VAL A 227 -1.06 -7.68 -21.83
CA VAL A 227 0.01 -6.97 -21.13
C VAL A 227 0.21 -5.60 -21.78
N ILE A 228 0.10 -4.53 -20.99
CA ILE A 228 0.33 -3.15 -21.46
C ILE A 228 1.66 -2.59 -20.98
N HIS A 229 2.18 -3.09 -19.85
CA HIS A 229 3.47 -2.68 -19.32
C HIS A 229 4.09 -3.81 -18.49
N ALA A 230 5.41 -3.92 -18.47
CA ALA A 230 6.16 -4.84 -17.63
C ALA A 230 7.21 -4.06 -16.84
N PHE A 231 7.24 -4.27 -15.53
CA PHE A 231 8.19 -3.64 -14.62
C PHE A 231 9.48 -4.45 -14.56
N SER A 232 10.61 -3.76 -14.68
CA SER A 232 11.90 -4.32 -14.30
C SER A 232 12.06 -4.16 -12.79
N VAL A 233 11.64 -5.18 -12.05
CA VAL A 233 11.80 -5.18 -10.60
C VAL A 233 13.20 -5.69 -10.29
N ALA A 234 14.08 -4.79 -9.87
CA ALA A 234 15.32 -5.25 -9.24
C ALA A 234 14.91 -6.05 -8.00
N PRO A 235 15.46 -7.26 -7.78
CA PRO A 235 15.34 -7.92 -6.49
C PRO A 235 15.65 -6.85 -5.45
N PRO A 236 14.83 -6.68 -4.41
CA PRO A 236 15.23 -5.79 -3.34
C PRO A 236 16.62 -6.24 -2.98
N ALA A 237 17.60 -5.32 -3.07
CA ALA A 237 18.90 -5.60 -2.52
C ALA A 237 18.59 -6.20 -1.15
N SER A 238 19.23 -7.30 -0.78
CA SER A 238 19.10 -7.83 0.58
C SER A 238 19.69 -6.85 1.61
N ALA A 239 19.54 -5.54 1.40
CA ALA A 239 19.20 -4.61 2.43
C ALA A 239 18.09 -5.22 3.30
N SER A 240 18.53 -5.86 4.37
CA SER A 240 18.23 -5.22 5.64
C SER A 240 18.42 -3.72 5.45
N SER A 241 17.38 -3.00 5.01
CA SER A 241 17.28 -1.60 5.35
C SER A 241 17.06 -1.61 6.85
N ARG A 242 18.15 -1.84 7.60
CA ARG A 242 18.31 -1.13 8.84
C ARG A 242 18.19 0.32 8.40
N LEU A 243 16.97 0.87 8.52
CA LEU A 243 16.80 2.30 8.62
C LEU A 243 17.92 2.71 9.57
N VAL A 244 18.88 3.47 9.04
CA VAL A 244 20.06 3.82 9.83
C VAL A 244 19.49 4.53 11.04
N GLU A 245 19.60 3.89 12.20
CA GLU A 245 19.12 4.47 13.45
C GLU A 245 19.93 5.73 13.66
N ARG A 246 19.28 6.86 13.43
CA ARG A 246 19.87 8.17 13.66
C ARG A 246 19.25 8.69 14.95
N PRO A 247 20.04 9.28 15.86
CA PRO A 247 19.46 9.90 17.04
C PRO A 247 18.40 10.91 16.61
N LEU A 248 17.18 10.75 17.11
CA LEU A 248 16.10 11.71 16.89
C LEU A 248 16.40 12.98 17.67
N LYS A 249 15.92 14.13 17.18
CA LYS A 249 15.99 15.38 17.96
C LYS A 249 14.94 15.43 19.08
N ALA A 250 13.74 14.92 18.80
CA ALA A 250 12.64 14.74 19.75
C ALA A 250 11.74 13.60 19.25
N ALA A 251 11.16 12.77 20.12
CA ALA A 251 10.20 11.73 19.68
C ALA A 251 8.82 11.92 20.30
N ASP A 252 8.31 13.15 20.25
CA ASP A 252 6.99 13.51 20.78
C ASP A 252 6.03 14.07 19.71
N VAL A 253 4.74 14.01 20.04
CA VAL A 253 3.68 14.77 19.37
C VAL A 253 2.97 15.61 20.41
N GLN A 254 3.14 16.94 20.33
CA GLN A 254 2.61 17.89 21.32
C GLN A 254 2.99 17.52 22.76
N GLY A 255 4.24 17.08 22.98
CA GLY A 255 4.73 16.66 24.29
C GLY A 255 4.35 15.22 24.70
N LEU A 256 3.46 14.55 23.98
CA LEU A 256 3.11 13.14 24.23
C LEU A 256 4.23 12.22 23.75
N ARG A 257 4.62 11.25 24.58
CA ARG A 257 5.72 10.32 24.31
C ARG A 257 5.35 8.89 24.64
N LEU A 258 5.95 7.93 23.94
CA LEU A 258 5.76 6.52 24.26
C LEU A 258 6.29 6.19 25.65
N GLY A 259 5.65 5.22 26.33
CA GLY A 259 5.97 4.84 27.70
C GLY A 259 5.34 5.72 28.78
N MET A 260 4.76 6.89 28.41
CA MET A 260 4.09 7.79 29.33
C MET A 260 2.89 7.12 30.01
N ALA A 261 2.65 7.44 31.28
CA ALA A 261 1.50 6.92 32.00
C ALA A 261 0.18 7.47 31.44
N ARG A 262 -0.89 6.66 31.48
CA ARG A 262 -2.21 7.05 30.95
C ARG A 262 -2.68 8.44 31.41
N ALA A 263 -2.64 8.68 32.72
CA ALA A 263 -3.16 9.91 33.32
C ALA A 263 -2.37 11.14 32.88
N GLU A 264 -1.05 11.01 32.71
CA GLU A 264 -0.18 12.08 32.23
C GLU A 264 -0.46 12.38 30.75
N ALA A 265 -0.58 11.33 29.92
CA ALA A 265 -0.90 11.48 28.51
C ALA A 265 -2.27 12.14 28.30
N GLU A 266 -3.29 11.72 29.06
CA GLU A 266 -4.62 12.33 29.02
C GLU A 266 -4.61 13.79 29.49
N ALA A 267 -3.79 14.15 30.49
CA ALA A 267 -3.65 15.52 30.96
C ALA A 267 -2.97 16.43 29.92
N LEU A 268 -1.88 15.97 29.30
CA LEU A 268 -1.20 16.70 28.23
C LEU A 268 -2.08 16.87 27.00
N ALA A 269 -2.79 15.81 26.61
CA ALA A 269 -3.74 15.89 25.51
C ALA A 269 -4.88 16.87 25.80
N ALA A 270 -5.43 16.88 27.01
CA ALA A 270 -6.44 17.85 27.42
C ALA A 270 -5.90 19.30 27.41
N ALA A 271 -4.63 19.50 27.78
CA ALA A 271 -3.99 20.82 27.74
C ALA A 271 -3.72 21.30 26.31
N ALA A 272 -3.30 20.39 25.42
CA ALA A 272 -3.05 20.69 24.01
C ALA A 272 -4.36 20.92 23.21
N TYR A 273 -5.45 20.31 23.65
CA TYR A 273 -6.76 20.37 22.99
C TYR A 273 -7.87 20.74 24.01
N PRO A 274 -7.88 22.00 24.50
CA PRO A 274 -8.80 22.41 25.58
C PRO A 274 -10.28 22.37 25.17
N ASP A 275 -10.57 22.58 23.88
CA ASP A 275 -11.91 22.49 23.31
C ASP A 275 -12.29 21.06 22.86
N GLY A 276 -11.41 20.08 23.15
CA GLY A 276 -11.62 18.68 22.86
C GLY A 276 -12.63 18.05 23.82
N GLY A 277 -13.81 17.70 23.32
CA GLY A 277 -14.75 16.84 24.01
C GLY A 277 -14.13 15.46 24.26
N LYS A 278 -14.03 15.06 25.53
CA LYS A 278 -13.64 13.70 25.90
C LYS A 278 -14.74 12.74 25.46
N ARG A 279 -14.44 11.84 24.52
CA ARG A 279 -15.24 10.62 24.30
C ARG A 279 -14.51 9.43 24.91
N GLN A 280 -15.12 8.79 25.90
CA GLN A 280 -14.71 7.47 26.37
C GLN A 280 -15.27 6.45 25.38
N ALA A 281 -14.41 5.79 24.60
CA ALA A 281 -14.76 4.50 24.02
C ALA A 281 -14.19 3.42 24.95
N ASP A 282 -14.98 2.40 25.24
CA ASP A 282 -14.50 1.20 25.92
C ASP A 282 -13.30 0.62 25.16
N GLY A 283 -12.14 0.54 25.82
CA GLY A 283 -10.89 0.03 25.24
C GLY A 283 -9.88 1.11 24.83
N ALA A 284 -8.84 1.25 25.67
CA ALA A 284 -7.49 1.80 25.39
C ALA A 284 -7.30 3.12 24.58
N THR A 285 -8.35 3.87 24.25
CA THR A 285 -8.27 5.04 23.34
C THR A 285 -8.90 6.28 23.97
N ALA A 286 -8.15 7.38 24.08
CA ALA A 286 -8.66 8.69 24.45
C ALA A 286 -8.85 9.52 23.18
N TYR A 287 -10.09 10.00 22.95
CA TYR A 287 -10.44 10.87 21.84
C TYR A 287 -10.67 12.29 22.35
N PHE A 288 -10.08 13.26 21.63
CA PHE A 288 -10.32 14.67 21.85
C PHE A 288 -10.98 15.20 20.56
N GLU A 289 -12.32 15.33 20.58
CA GLU A 289 -13.10 15.85 19.45
C GLU A 289 -13.37 17.35 19.61
N GLY A 290 -13.15 18.15 18.57
CA GLY A 290 -13.87 19.42 18.46
C GLY A 290 -15.37 19.14 18.24
N LEU A 291 -16.23 19.71 19.09
CA LEU A 291 -17.70 19.63 19.14
C LEU A 291 -18.45 19.09 17.89
N ALA A 292 -18.95 17.85 17.92
CA ALA A 292 -20.24 17.44 17.30
C ALA A 292 -20.68 16.02 17.72
N GLN A 293 -21.95 15.84 18.11
CA GLN A 293 -22.58 14.54 18.38
C GLN A 293 -22.85 13.76 17.08
N GLY A 294 -22.46 12.47 17.05
CA GLY A 294 -22.87 11.50 16.03
C GLY A 294 -21.72 10.86 15.24
N ALA A 295 -21.63 9.52 15.34
CA ALA A 295 -20.77 8.58 14.61
C ALA A 295 -19.24 8.75 14.76
N GLU A 296 -18.59 7.67 15.21
CA GLU A 296 -17.15 7.53 15.49
C GLU A 296 -16.23 8.09 14.38
N PRO A 297 -15.37 9.08 14.68
CA PRO A 297 -14.26 9.46 13.83
C PRO A 297 -12.96 8.99 14.49
N LEU A 298 -12.43 7.86 14.01
CA LEU A 298 -11.04 7.48 14.30
C LEU A 298 -10.14 8.56 13.71
N CYS A 299 -9.35 9.22 14.56
CA CYS A 299 -8.19 9.95 14.09
C CYS A 299 -7.29 9.00 13.31
N GLY A 300 -7.31 9.14 11.99
CA GLY A 300 -6.42 8.40 11.11
C GLY A 300 -6.79 6.93 10.87
N VAL A 301 -8.07 6.54 10.84
CA VAL A 301 -8.41 5.18 10.34
C VAL A 301 -9.59 5.20 9.38
N GLU A 302 -9.38 4.45 8.30
CA GLU A 302 -10.36 3.91 7.36
C GLU A 302 -11.72 3.65 8.01
N ARG A 303 -12.80 4.16 7.40
CA ARG A 303 -14.13 3.62 7.64
C ARG A 303 -14.18 2.22 7.02
N ASP A 304 -14.07 1.20 7.86
CA ASP A 304 -14.29 -0.21 7.53
C ASP A 304 -13.29 -0.90 6.59
N ARG A 305 -12.80 -2.06 7.03
CA ARG A 305 -12.36 -3.21 6.20
C ARG A 305 -11.30 -2.94 5.11
N GLY A 306 -10.18 -2.31 5.46
CA GLY A 306 -8.94 -2.47 4.67
C GLY A 306 -8.98 -1.87 3.28
N SER A 307 -9.78 -0.82 3.09
CA SER A 307 -9.75 0.01 1.90
C SER A 307 -9.64 1.46 2.36
N PRO A 308 -8.66 2.24 1.86
CA PRO A 308 -8.60 3.66 2.14
C PRO A 308 -9.92 4.28 1.68
N VAL A 309 -10.49 5.18 2.48
CA VAL A 309 -11.70 5.92 2.09
C VAL A 309 -11.38 6.60 0.75
N GLN A 310 -12.04 6.24 -0.34
CA GLN A 310 -11.75 6.90 -1.61
C GLN A 310 -12.50 8.22 -1.67
N ARG A 311 -11.85 9.29 -2.15
CA ARG A 311 -12.56 10.51 -2.60
C ARG A 311 -13.50 10.14 -3.76
N ALA A 312 -14.40 11.06 -4.11
CA ALA A 312 -15.26 10.88 -5.29
C ALA A 312 -14.47 10.65 -6.60
N ASP A 313 -13.20 11.07 -6.63
CA ASP A 313 -12.25 10.87 -7.74
C ASP A 313 -11.49 9.52 -7.70
N GLY A 314 -11.78 8.64 -6.74
CA GLY A 314 -11.11 7.35 -6.57
C GLY A 314 -9.74 7.43 -5.89
N SER A 315 -9.26 8.61 -5.50
CA SER A 315 -8.00 8.74 -4.78
C SER A 315 -8.15 8.27 -3.31
N PRO A 316 -7.21 7.45 -2.82
CA PRO A 316 -7.23 7.00 -1.44
C PRO A 316 -7.04 8.17 -0.46
N VAL A 317 -7.97 8.29 0.49
CA VAL A 317 -7.86 9.14 1.69
C VAL A 317 -7.26 8.26 2.77
N PHE A 318 -6.02 8.56 3.11
CA PHE A 318 -5.25 7.78 4.06
C PHE A 318 -5.42 8.28 5.50
N PHE A 319 -5.94 9.49 5.64
CA PHE A 319 -6.32 10.09 6.91
C PHE A 319 -7.35 11.19 6.65
N SER A 320 -8.34 11.28 7.53
CA SER A 320 -9.33 12.35 7.51
C SER A 320 -9.23 13.13 8.81
N VAL A 321 -9.07 14.45 8.70
CA VAL A 321 -9.40 15.37 9.79
C VAL A 321 -10.85 15.79 9.54
N PRO A 322 -11.79 15.57 10.49
CA PRO A 322 -13.19 15.95 10.29
C PRO A 322 -13.30 17.39 9.78
N ASP A 323 -14.20 17.66 8.85
CA ASP A 323 -14.28 18.97 8.17
C ASP A 323 -14.52 20.16 9.10
N ARG A 324 -14.98 19.88 10.32
CA ARG A 324 -15.25 20.88 11.37
C ARG A 324 -14.19 20.92 12.47
N SER A 325 -13.14 20.10 12.38
CA SER A 325 -12.07 20.02 13.38
C SER A 325 -10.75 20.49 12.77
N ALA A 326 -10.03 21.36 13.47
CA ALA A 326 -8.70 21.79 13.05
C ALA A 326 -7.63 20.71 13.28
N ALA A 327 -7.85 19.85 14.27
CA ALA A 327 -6.94 18.80 14.66
C ALA A 327 -7.67 17.65 15.35
N CYS A 328 -6.98 16.53 15.49
CA CYS A 328 -7.49 15.34 16.12
C CYS A 328 -6.31 14.50 16.66
N LEU A 329 -6.53 13.79 17.78
CA LEU A 329 -5.53 12.97 18.46
C LEU A 329 -6.14 11.64 18.94
N ALA A 330 -5.43 10.54 18.73
CA ALA A 330 -5.73 9.22 19.27
C ALA A 330 -4.49 8.62 19.95
N LEU A 331 -4.72 7.96 21.08
CA LEU A 331 -3.70 7.34 21.93
C LEU A 331 -4.01 5.85 22.08
N GLN A 332 -3.01 4.98 21.99
CA GLN A 332 -3.17 3.55 22.29
C GLN A 332 -2.31 3.16 23.48
N MET A 333 -2.91 2.46 24.45
CA MET A 333 -2.24 2.01 25.66
C MET A 333 -1.86 0.53 25.60
N ASP A 334 -0.70 0.18 26.15
CA ASP A 334 -0.23 -1.18 26.42
C ASP A 334 0.37 -1.22 27.83
N ASP A 335 -0.02 -2.20 28.66
CA ASP A 335 0.37 -2.29 30.07
C ASP A 335 0.30 -0.95 30.84
N ALA A 336 -0.82 -0.23 30.67
CA ALA A 336 -1.09 1.10 31.24
C ALA A 336 -0.13 2.24 30.81
N LYS A 337 0.73 2.00 29.82
CA LYS A 337 1.66 2.97 29.22
C LYS A 337 1.30 3.27 27.77
N LEU A 338 1.64 4.46 27.31
CA LEU A 338 1.35 4.89 25.95
C LEU A 338 2.23 4.10 24.95
N ALA A 339 1.61 3.34 24.07
CA ALA A 339 2.28 2.46 23.10
C ALA A 339 2.23 2.98 21.67
N ARG A 340 1.24 3.83 21.36
CA ARG A 340 1.08 4.47 20.05
C ARG A 340 0.42 5.84 20.19
N ILE A 341 0.82 6.78 19.34
CA ILE A 341 0.22 8.11 19.23
C ILE A 341 -0.11 8.35 17.76
N VAL A 342 -1.32 8.82 17.47
CA VAL A 342 -1.74 9.23 16.13
C VAL A 342 -2.34 10.63 16.22
N SER A 343 -1.82 11.59 15.45
CA SER A 343 -2.34 12.95 15.36
C SER A 343 -2.63 13.32 13.91
N GLY A 344 -3.79 13.95 13.68
CA GLY A 344 -4.16 14.54 12.40
C GLY A 344 -4.36 16.04 12.57
N GLN A 345 -3.85 16.85 11.65
CA GLN A 345 -3.98 18.31 11.67
C GLN A 345 -4.30 18.84 10.27
N ARG A 346 -5.16 19.86 10.21
CA ARG A 346 -5.42 20.64 9.00
C ARG A 346 -4.65 21.95 9.08
N LEU A 347 -3.81 22.19 8.10
CA LEU A 347 -2.92 23.34 8.01
C LEU A 347 -3.34 24.17 6.80
N ASP A 348 -4.28 25.09 7.01
CA ASP A 348 -4.94 25.85 5.94
C ASP A 348 -4.02 26.88 5.26
N THR A 349 -2.94 27.28 5.92
CA THR A 349 -2.00 28.30 5.43
C THR A 349 -0.62 27.76 5.10
N ALA A 350 -0.32 26.50 5.45
CA ALA A 350 1.00 25.92 5.28
C ALA A 350 1.14 25.23 3.93
N THR A 351 2.29 25.38 3.32
CA THR A 351 2.72 24.61 2.15
C THR A 351 3.37 23.29 2.58
N ARG A 352 3.43 22.32 1.67
CA ARG A 352 4.09 21.02 1.93
C ARG A 352 5.56 21.18 2.33
N ASP A 353 6.26 22.12 1.70
CA ASP A 353 7.68 22.36 1.96
C ASP A 353 7.90 22.98 3.34
N GLU A 354 7.02 23.88 3.78
CA GLU A 354 7.05 24.43 5.14
C GLU A 354 6.76 23.35 6.19
N VAL A 355 5.76 22.49 5.95
CA VAL A 355 5.45 21.38 6.86
C VAL A 355 6.62 20.41 6.94
N ARG A 356 7.23 20.07 5.80
CA ARG A 356 8.42 19.22 5.76
C ARG A 356 9.59 19.86 6.52
N ALA A 357 9.88 21.13 6.28
CA ALA A 357 10.95 21.85 6.96
C ALA A 357 10.75 21.85 8.47
N ALA A 358 9.51 22.08 8.94
CA ALA A 358 9.17 22.03 10.36
C ALA A 358 9.36 20.61 10.96
N LEU A 359 8.99 19.56 10.22
CA LEU A 359 9.22 18.18 10.66
C LEU A 359 10.72 17.85 10.70
N GLU A 360 11.50 18.30 9.73
CA GLU A 360 12.96 18.09 9.70
C GLU A 360 13.69 18.90 10.79
N GLU A 361 13.18 20.09 11.10
CA GLU A 361 13.65 20.89 12.23
C GLU A 361 13.39 20.14 13.55
N LYS A 362 12.16 19.64 13.75
CA LYS A 362 11.73 18.96 14.97
C LYS A 362 12.36 17.59 15.17
N TYR A 363 12.35 16.73 14.15
CA TYR A 363 12.74 15.32 14.26
C TYR A 363 14.14 15.03 13.74
N GLY A 364 14.73 15.94 12.95
CA GLY A 364 15.95 15.73 12.19
C GLY A 364 15.65 15.32 10.75
N PRO A 365 16.67 15.05 9.92
CA PRO A 365 16.43 14.54 8.57
C PRO A 365 15.79 13.14 8.61
N PRO A 366 14.77 12.85 7.78
CA PRO A 366 14.11 11.54 7.75
C PRO A 366 15.09 10.44 7.33
N SER A 367 14.90 9.24 7.90
CA SER A 367 15.62 8.03 7.50
C SER A 367 15.09 7.45 6.19
N LEU A 368 13.84 7.77 5.82
CA LEU A 368 13.20 7.38 4.57
C LEU A 368 12.22 8.45 4.10
N VAL A 369 12.20 8.70 2.79
CA VAL A 369 11.28 9.63 2.11
C VAL A 369 10.63 8.89 0.94
N GLN A 370 9.31 8.86 0.90
CA GLN A 370 8.53 8.16 -0.13
C GLN A 370 7.44 9.05 -0.74
N GLU A 371 6.76 8.54 -1.77
CA GLU A 371 5.58 9.15 -2.41
C GLU A 371 5.84 10.59 -2.95
N GLY A 372 7.08 10.90 -3.37
CA GLY A 372 7.43 12.25 -3.85
C GLY A 372 7.56 13.29 -2.74
N GLY A 373 7.86 12.85 -1.51
CA GLY A 373 8.08 13.71 -0.35
C GLY A 373 6.87 13.86 0.56
N THR A 374 5.76 13.19 0.28
CA THR A 374 4.53 13.24 1.09
C THR A 374 4.55 12.27 2.27
N PHE A 375 5.37 11.23 2.22
CA PHE A 375 5.55 10.30 3.33
C PHE A 375 6.98 10.34 3.84
N LEU A 376 7.14 10.59 5.13
CA LEU A 376 8.43 10.77 5.79
C LEU A 376 8.49 9.82 6.99
N THR A 377 9.59 9.09 7.11
CA THR A 377 9.83 8.21 8.25
C THR A 377 11.11 8.61 8.97
N TRP A 378 11.05 8.63 10.29
CA TRP A 378 12.20 8.72 11.18
C TRP A 378 12.27 7.48 12.05
N GLN A 379 13.47 7.00 12.32
CA GLN A 379 13.70 5.92 13.27
C GLN A 379 14.97 6.19 14.08
N GLY A 380 14.84 6.07 15.39
CA GLY A 380 15.98 6.21 16.30
C GLY A 380 15.59 6.24 17.76
N PRO A 381 16.57 6.25 18.68
CA PRO A 381 16.29 6.39 20.11
C PRO A 381 15.65 7.74 20.40
N ASP A 382 14.68 7.77 21.33
CA ASP A 382 14.16 9.02 21.88
C ASP A 382 15.21 9.59 22.87
N PRO A 383 15.84 10.74 22.58
CA PRO A 383 16.85 11.31 23.46
C PRO A 383 16.27 11.69 24.84
N ALA A 384 14.96 11.89 24.94
CA ALA A 384 14.32 12.27 26.19
C ALA A 384 14.03 11.08 27.11
N ILE A 385 14.17 9.84 26.64
CA ILE A 385 13.93 8.63 27.41
C ILE A 385 15.20 7.74 27.37
N PRO A 386 16.11 7.87 28.35
CA PRO A 386 17.34 7.09 28.41
C PRO A 386 17.03 5.57 28.38
N ASN A 387 17.77 4.83 27.55
CA ASN A 387 17.61 3.38 27.35
C ASN A 387 16.24 2.94 26.80
N SER A 388 15.44 3.86 26.24
CA SER A 388 14.23 3.47 25.52
C SER A 388 14.57 2.66 24.27
N PRO A 389 13.68 1.72 23.86
CA PRO A 389 13.77 1.15 22.53
C PRO A 389 13.68 2.26 21.48
N ALA A 390 14.25 2.04 20.30
CA ALA A 390 14.11 2.96 19.20
C ALA A 390 12.61 3.24 18.93
N VAL A 391 12.31 4.47 18.52
CA VAL A 391 10.98 4.95 18.16
C VAL A 391 10.94 5.13 16.64
N GLN A 392 9.80 4.84 16.05
CA GLN A 392 9.49 5.15 14.66
C GLN A 392 8.43 6.26 14.60
N ILE A 393 8.70 7.30 13.82
CA ILE A 393 7.76 8.38 13.52
C ILE A 393 7.43 8.30 12.03
N ASN A 394 6.15 8.23 11.70
CA ASN A 394 5.65 8.29 10.32
C ASN A 394 4.85 9.58 10.17
N ALA A 395 5.28 10.48 9.29
CA ALA A 395 4.50 11.64 8.91
C ALA A 395 3.98 11.50 7.48
N ARG A 396 2.71 11.86 7.28
CA ARG A 396 2.07 11.88 5.98
C ARG A 396 1.45 13.25 5.72
N MET A 397 1.77 13.83 4.58
CA MET A 397 1.23 15.10 4.10
C MET A 397 0.32 14.86 2.91
N GLN A 398 -0.87 15.44 2.93
CA GLN A 398 -1.84 15.33 1.83
C GLN A 398 -2.45 16.70 1.57
N GLU A 399 -2.44 17.14 0.31
CA GLU A 399 -3.21 18.32 -0.09
C GLU A 399 -4.70 17.97 -0.20
N ALA A 400 -5.54 18.80 0.39
CA ALA A 400 -6.99 18.72 0.32
C ALA A 400 -7.58 20.05 -0.13
N GLY A 401 -8.68 19.99 -0.89
CA GLY A 401 -9.37 21.15 -1.45
C GLY A 401 -9.11 21.38 -2.94
N THR A 402 -9.94 22.22 -3.56
CA THR A 402 -9.89 22.54 -5.00
C THR A 402 -9.67 24.04 -5.20
N GLY A 403 -8.88 24.42 -6.21
CA GLY A 403 -8.61 25.82 -6.53
C GLY A 403 -7.67 26.51 -5.52
N ASN A 404 -8.06 27.69 -5.03
CA ASN A 404 -7.26 28.53 -4.14
C ASN A 404 -7.39 28.16 -2.64
N LEU A 405 -8.28 27.23 -2.30
CA LEU A 405 -8.49 26.75 -0.93
C LEU A 405 -7.81 25.39 -0.76
N ARG A 406 -6.48 25.37 -0.87
CA ARG A 406 -5.68 24.17 -0.61
C ARG A 406 -5.22 24.18 0.84
N SER A 407 -5.63 23.18 1.60
CA SER A 407 -5.12 22.92 2.93
C SER A 407 -4.16 21.73 2.88
N VAL A 408 -3.08 21.78 3.65
CA VAL A 408 -2.25 20.61 3.89
C VAL A 408 -2.81 19.87 5.10
N LEU A 409 -3.24 18.63 4.89
CA LEU A 409 -3.50 17.71 5.97
C LEU A 409 -2.17 17.06 6.37
N LEU A 410 -1.88 17.01 7.66
CA LEU A 410 -0.72 16.34 8.24
C LEU A 410 -1.19 15.24 9.20
N GLY A 411 -0.80 14.00 8.93
CA GLY A 411 -0.93 12.88 9.85
C GLY A 411 0.44 12.52 10.43
N ILE A 412 0.55 12.37 11.75
CA ILE A 412 1.76 11.89 12.43
C ILE A 412 1.40 10.67 13.27
N GLU A 413 2.15 9.59 13.09
CA GLU A 413 2.09 8.40 13.92
C GLU A 413 3.45 8.22 14.63
N VAL A 414 3.41 7.95 15.94
CA VAL A 414 4.58 7.57 16.75
C VAL A 414 4.33 6.20 17.37
N ARG A 415 5.29 5.29 17.23
CA ARG A 415 5.23 3.91 17.75
C ARG A 415 6.63 3.39 18.09
N SER A 416 6.73 2.36 18.90
CA SER A 416 8.02 1.69 19.12
C SER A 416 8.53 1.13 17.80
N ALA A 417 9.75 1.48 17.42
CA ALA A 417 10.43 0.79 16.33
C ALA A 417 10.63 -0.64 16.80
N ARG A 418 10.12 -1.61 16.02
CA ARG A 418 10.40 -3.01 16.31
C ARG A 418 11.91 -3.18 16.36
N ALA A 419 12.41 -3.81 17.42
CA ALA A 419 13.72 -4.42 17.38
C ALA A 419 13.72 -5.32 16.15
N VAL A 420 14.50 -4.96 15.12
CA VAL A 420 14.84 -5.89 14.06
C VAL A 420 15.55 -7.00 14.80
N GLY A 421 14.86 -8.13 15.02
CA GLY A 421 15.40 -9.23 15.80
C GLY A 421 16.80 -9.59 15.32
N PRO A 422 17.66 -10.20 16.16
CA PRO A 422 18.96 -10.64 15.71
C PRO A 422 18.77 -11.44 14.43
N VAL A 423 19.33 -10.95 13.33
CA VAL A 423 19.36 -11.68 12.06
C VAL A 423 19.94 -13.04 12.42
N ALA A 424 19.14 -14.09 12.30
CA ALA A 424 19.61 -15.44 12.54
C ALA A 424 20.88 -15.59 11.71
N ALA A 425 22.01 -15.83 12.39
CA ALA A 425 23.27 -16.03 11.70
C ALA A 425 23.00 -17.10 10.63
N PRO A 426 23.42 -16.88 9.36
CA PRO A 426 23.21 -17.87 8.32
C PRO A 426 23.69 -19.20 8.87
N ALA A 427 22.81 -20.22 8.82
CA ALA A 427 23.16 -21.56 9.28
C ALA A 427 24.51 -21.90 8.66
N ARG A 428 25.55 -22.04 9.49
CA ARG A 428 26.87 -22.43 8.98
C ARG A 428 26.62 -23.70 8.17
N PRO A 429 27.00 -23.75 6.88
CA PRO A 429 26.90 -24.98 6.13
C PRO A 429 27.67 -26.03 6.94
N GLY A 430 26.94 -27.00 7.46
CA GLY A 430 27.52 -28.12 8.17
C GLY A 430 28.44 -28.82 7.19
N GLY A 431 29.74 -28.55 7.31
CA GLY A 431 30.75 -29.39 6.68
C GLY A 431 30.54 -30.83 7.15
N PRO A 432 30.87 -31.82 6.29
CA PRO A 432 30.71 -33.22 6.64
C PRO A 432 31.48 -33.50 7.94
N ARG A 433 30.78 -34.07 8.92
CA ARG A 433 31.44 -34.68 10.07
C ARG A 433 32.15 -35.93 9.57
N LEU A 434 33.47 -35.97 9.73
CA LEU A 434 34.25 -37.21 9.68
C LEU A 434 33.90 -38.09 10.88
#